data_AF-A0A933IX38-F1
#
_entry.id   AF-A0A933IX38-F1
#
_cell.length_a   1.000
_cell.length_b   1.000
_cell.length_c   1.000
_cell.angle_alpha   90.00
_cell.angle_beta   90.00
_cell.angle_gamma   90.00
#
_symmetry.space_group_name_H-M   'P 1'
#
loop_
_entity.id
_entity.type
_entity.pdbx_description
1 polymer ?
#
loop_
_entity_poly.entity_id
_entity_poly.type
_entity_poly.pdbx_seq_one_letter_code
_entity_poly.pdbx_strand_id
1 'polypeptide(L)'
;VAVAEAMIAFEKGIGFPATLNEVPGFTPAHIERALTAAKNPQLKMKLENMPVPLTAEMVDEYMGSVLQAATNGDLSVIKNL
;
A
#
# COMPACT_ATOMS: atom_id res chain seq x y z
N VAL A 1 9.66 -10.06 -7.35
CA VAL A 1 8.23 -9.84 -7.66
C VAL A 1 7.43 -11.12 -7.89
N ALA A 2 8.04 -12.23 -8.35
CA ALA A 2 7.33 -13.49 -8.66
C ALA A 2 6.30 -13.98 -7.64
N VAL A 3 6.59 -13.87 -6.32
CA VAL A 3 5.62 -14.26 -5.27
C VAL A 3 4.39 -13.35 -5.27
N ALA A 4 4.58 -12.03 -5.38
CA ALA A 4 3.48 -11.06 -5.42
C ALA A 4 2.61 -11.25 -6.67
N GLU A 5 3.22 -11.51 -7.82
CA GLU A 5 2.51 -11.82 -9.07
C GLU A 5 1.66 -13.09 -8.93
N ALA A 6 2.20 -14.13 -8.28
CA ALA A 6 1.45 -15.36 -8.02
C ALA A 6 0.26 -15.13 -7.08
N MET A 7 0.40 -14.28 -6.06
CA MET A 7 -0.73 -13.93 -5.17
C MET A 7 -1.83 -13.16 -5.91
N ILE A 8 -1.46 -12.16 -6.72
CA ILE A 8 -2.39 -11.41 -7.58
C ILE A 8 -3.11 -12.35 -8.55
N ALA A 9 -2.38 -13.28 -9.18
CA ALA A 9 -2.96 -14.26 -10.09
C ALA A 9 -3.96 -15.19 -9.37
N PHE A 10 -3.64 -15.60 -8.14
CA PHE A 10 -4.52 -16.41 -7.30
C PHE A 10 -5.81 -15.66 -6.95
N GLU A 11 -5.72 -14.41 -6.48
CA GLU A 11 -6.88 -13.55 -6.16
C GLU A 11 -7.82 -13.41 -7.36
N LYS A 12 -7.26 -13.12 -8.54
CA LYS A 12 -8.02 -13.09 -9.80
C LYS A 12 -8.67 -14.44 -10.13
N GLY A 13 -7.95 -15.53 -9.91
CA GLY A 13 -8.43 -16.89 -10.16
C GLY A 13 -9.63 -17.30 -9.31
N ILE A 14 -9.76 -16.74 -8.10
CA ILE A 14 -10.90 -16.98 -7.19
C ILE A 14 -11.99 -15.89 -7.29
N GLY A 15 -11.87 -14.96 -8.23
CA GLY A 15 -12.84 -13.87 -8.42
C GLY A 15 -12.78 -12.76 -7.38
N PHE A 16 -11.65 -12.64 -6.66
CA PHE A 16 -11.43 -11.53 -5.73
C PHE A 16 -10.80 -10.34 -6.47
N PRO A 17 -11.11 -9.09 -6.03
CA PRO A 17 -10.39 -7.91 -6.47
C PRO A 17 -8.90 -8.07 -6.15
N ALA A 18 -8.04 -7.80 -7.14
CA ALA A 18 -6.59 -7.83 -6.99
C ALA A 18 -5.96 -6.42 -6.97
N THR A 19 -6.78 -5.39 -7.16
CA THR A 19 -6.41 -3.98 -7.02
C THR A 19 -7.48 -3.21 -6.25
N LEU A 20 -7.10 -2.10 -5.62
CA LEU A 20 -8.06 -1.26 -4.90
C LEU A 20 -9.10 -0.63 -5.84
N ASN A 21 -8.75 -0.38 -7.10
CA ASN A 21 -9.69 0.16 -8.10
C ASN A 21 -10.83 -0.81 -8.46
N GLU A 22 -10.65 -2.10 -8.24
CA GLU A 22 -11.70 -3.11 -8.44
C GLU A 22 -12.68 -3.18 -7.25
N VAL A 23 -12.35 -2.52 -6.13
CA VAL A 23 -13.20 -2.49 -4.93
C VAL A 23 -14.29 -1.42 -5.08
N PRO A 24 -15.59 -1.78 -5.01
CA PRO A 24 -16.67 -0.80 -5.09
C PRO A 24 -16.56 0.28 -4.01
N GLY A 25 -16.64 1.55 -4.41
CA GLY A 25 -16.55 2.70 -3.51
C GLY A 25 -15.13 3.11 -3.10
N PHE A 26 -14.11 2.48 -3.68
CA PHE A 26 -12.75 2.99 -3.56
C PHE A 26 -12.60 4.32 -4.32
N THR A 27 -11.87 5.27 -3.71
CA THR A 27 -11.56 6.58 -4.29
C THR A 27 -10.16 7.01 -3.87
N PRO A 28 -9.48 7.89 -4.64
CA PRO A 28 -8.17 8.42 -4.27
C PRO A 28 -8.12 9.08 -2.88
N ALA A 29 -9.25 9.61 -2.38
CA ALA A 29 -9.33 10.18 -1.04
C ALA A 29 -9.03 9.17 0.07
N HIS A 30 -9.22 7.87 -0.15
CA HIS A 30 -8.83 6.85 0.82
C HIS A 30 -7.30 6.72 0.94
N ILE A 31 -6.57 6.94 -0.16
CA ILE A 31 -5.10 6.96 -0.14
C ILE A 31 -4.60 8.17 0.66
N GLU A 32 -5.14 9.36 0.40
CA GLU A 32 -4.80 10.57 1.15
C GLU A 32 -5.07 10.41 2.66
N ARG A 33 -6.21 9.82 3.02
CA ARG A 33 -6.56 9.51 4.41
C ARG A 33 -5.59 8.49 5.03
N ALA A 34 -5.19 7.46 4.29
CA ALA A 34 -4.22 6.46 4.77
C ALA A 34 -2.85 7.07 5.03
N LEU A 35 -2.33 7.89 4.10
CA LEU A 35 -1.06 8.59 4.27
C LEU A 35 -1.10 9.60 5.42
N THR A 36 -2.19 10.37 5.53
CA THR A 36 -2.40 11.30 6.66
C THR A 36 -2.44 10.56 8.00
N ALA A 37 -3.14 9.43 8.06
CA ALA A 37 -3.19 8.60 9.25
C ALA A 37 -1.81 8.03 9.59
N ALA A 38 -1.06 7.53 8.60
CA ALA A 38 0.28 7.00 8.80
C ALA A 38 1.29 8.06 9.30
N LYS A 39 1.05 9.36 9.06
CA LYS A 39 1.86 10.44 9.65
C LYS A 39 1.41 10.87 11.04
N ASN A 40 0.32 10.32 11.56
CA ASN A 40 -0.21 10.73 12.86
C ASN A 40 0.83 10.41 13.97
N PRO A 41 1.26 11.41 14.77
CA PRO A 41 2.22 11.22 15.85
C PRO A 41 1.81 10.16 16.88
N GLN A 42 0.51 9.93 17.08
CA GLN A 42 0.00 8.89 17.97
C GLN A 42 0.32 7.47 17.48
N LEU A 43 0.60 7.30 16.19
CA LEU A 43 0.97 6.03 15.57
C LEU A 43 2.48 5.86 15.42
N LYS A 44 3.28 6.85 15.84
CA LYS A 44 4.75 6.85 15.74
C LYS A 44 5.38 5.58 16.30
N MET A 45 5.00 5.16 17.52
CA MET A 45 5.51 3.93 18.12
C MET A 45 5.12 2.65 17.33
N LYS A 46 3.99 2.62 16.63
CA LYS A 46 3.61 1.45 15.82
C LYS A 46 4.43 1.36 14.53
N LEU A 47 4.76 2.51 13.94
CA LEU A 47 5.56 2.60 12.72
C LEU A 47 7.03 2.25 12.97
N GLU A 48 7.58 2.71 14.09
CA GLU A 48 8.96 2.40 14.49
C GLU A 48 9.13 0.91 14.87
N ASN A 49 8.05 0.23 15.28
CA ASN A 49 8.03 -1.19 15.62
C ASN A 49 7.60 -2.12 14.46
N MET A 50 7.43 -1.60 13.23
CA MET A 50 7.19 -2.44 12.06
C MET A 50 8.45 -3.25 11.69
N PRO A 51 8.31 -4.40 11.01
CA PRO A 51 9.44 -5.21 10.55
C PRO A 51 10.46 -4.41 9.72
N VAL A 52 9.98 -3.38 9.01
CA VAL A 52 10.80 -2.33 8.41
C VAL A 52 10.35 -1.01 9.06
N PRO A 53 11.18 -0.38 9.91
CA PRO A 53 10.85 0.88 10.57
C PRO A 53 10.64 2.00 9.55
N LEU A 54 9.56 2.76 9.70
CA LEU A 54 9.26 3.92 8.86
C LEU A 54 9.12 5.18 9.73
N THR A 55 9.78 6.27 9.34
CA THR A 55 9.51 7.60 9.92
C THR A 55 8.37 8.28 9.16
N ALA A 56 7.74 9.29 9.77
CA ALA A 56 6.67 10.05 9.13
C ALA A 56 7.11 10.74 7.83
N GLU A 57 8.40 11.12 7.70
CA GLU A 57 8.91 11.72 6.46
C GLU A 57 9.03 10.70 5.32
N MET A 58 9.21 9.42 5.65
CA MET A 58 9.39 8.33 4.70
C MET A 58 8.06 7.75 4.20
N VAL A 59 6.95 8.05 4.88
CA VAL A 59 5.62 7.51 4.56
C VAL A 59 5.19 7.85 3.12
N ASP A 60 5.32 9.11 2.70
CA ASP A 60 4.86 9.50 1.36
C ASP A 60 5.63 8.77 0.25
N GLU A 61 6.93 8.63 0.41
CA GLU A 61 7.77 8.04 -0.62
C GLU A 61 7.61 6.52 -0.69
N TYR A 62 7.72 5.83 0.44
CA TYR A 62 7.74 4.37 0.45
C TYR A 62 6.33 3.80 0.55
N MET A 63 5.55 4.20 1.56
CA MET A 63 4.17 3.71 1.70
C MET A 63 3.28 4.24 0.57
N GLY A 64 3.49 5.48 0.10
CA GLY A 64 2.77 6.01 -1.06
C GLY A 64 3.01 5.18 -2.33
N SER A 65 4.24 4.76 -2.58
CA SER A 65 4.55 3.90 -3.74
C SER A 65 3.85 2.54 -3.68
N VAL A 66 3.76 1.94 -2.49
CA VAL A 66 3.04 0.67 -2.27
C VAL A 66 1.53 0.84 -2.46
N LEU A 67 0.96 1.92 -1.93
CA LEU A 67 -0.46 2.23 -2.10
C LEU A 67 -0.83 2.51 -3.57
N GLN A 68 0.08 3.14 -4.31
CA GLN A 68 -0.08 3.36 -5.75
C GLN A 68 -0.07 2.04 -6.52
N ALA A 69 0.89 1.16 -6.23
CA ALA A 69 0.95 -0.19 -6.81
C ALA A 69 -0.29 -1.02 -6.47
N ALA A 70 -0.80 -0.93 -5.23
CA ALA A 70 -2.04 -1.58 -4.83
C ALA A 70 -3.27 -1.02 -5.57
N THR A 71 -3.23 0.25 -6.01
CA THR A 71 -4.32 0.88 -6.73
C THR A 71 -4.41 0.43 -8.19
N ASN A 72 -3.27 0.35 -8.89
CA ASN A 72 -3.22 0.06 -10.32
C ASN A 72 -2.71 -1.35 -10.67
N GLY A 73 -2.19 -2.10 -9.70
CA GLY A 73 -1.57 -3.41 -9.89
C GLY A 73 -0.13 -3.38 -10.43
N ASP A 74 0.47 -2.21 -10.59
CA ASP A 74 1.82 -2.06 -11.14
C ASP A 74 2.85 -2.14 -10.02
N LEU A 75 3.47 -3.32 -9.85
CA LEU A 75 4.50 -3.53 -8.84
C LEU A 75 5.82 -2.78 -9.13
N SER A 76 6.03 -2.26 -10.35
CA SER A 76 7.27 -1.59 -10.73
C SER A 76 7.45 -0.22 -10.08
N VAL A 77 6.36 0.40 -9.61
CA VAL A 77 6.42 1.71 -8.93
C VAL A 77 6.87 1.62 -7.48
N ILE A 78 6.91 0.43 -6.89
CA ILE A 78 7.27 0.23 -5.48
C ILE A 78 8.73 0.59 -5.24
N LYS A 79 8.96 1.50 -4.28
CA LYS A 79 10.29 1.87 -3.80
C LYS A 79 10.65 1.02 -2.58
N ASN A 80 11.89 0.51 -2.56
CA ASN A 80 12.43 -0.23 -1.43
C ASN A 80 13.38 0.65 -0.61
N LEU A 81 13.42 0.39 0.70
CA LEU A 81 14.37 0.93 1.65
C LEU A 81 15.62 0.06 1.78
#